data_AF-A0A087TWU3-F1
#
_entry.id   AF-A0A087TWU3-F1
#
_cell.length_a   1.000
_cell.length_b   1.000
_cell.length_c   1.000
_cell.angle_alpha   90.00
_cell.angle_beta   90.00
_cell.angle_gamma   90.00
#
_symmetry.space_group_name_H-M   'P 1'
#
loop_
_entity.id
_entity.type
_entity.pdbx_description
1 polymer ?
#
loop_
_entity_poly.entity_id
_entity_poly.type
_entity_poly.pdbx_seq_one_letter_code
_entity_poly.pdbx_strand_id
1 'polypeptide(L)' 'MGALYLIGAAFYALRVPERFFPGKCDIWFHSHQIFHVLVIAAAFVHYHGISEMAVYRLSMDTCSAEDAPIDFEY' A
#
# COMPACT_ATOMS: atom_id res chain seq x y z
N MET A 1 3.17 0.43 -1.21
CA MET A 1 2.53 0.71 0.10
C MET A 1 3.15 1.92 0.79
N GLY A 2 4.34 1.80 1.41
CA GLY A 2 4.89 2.83 2.31
C GLY A 2 5.05 4.23 1.69
N ALA A 3 5.57 4.31 0.46
CA ALA A 3 5.75 5.59 -0.23
C ALA A 3 4.43 6.36 -0.42
N LEU A 4 3.34 5.66 -0.76
CA LEU A 4 2.02 6.29 -0.98
C LEU A 4 1.47 6.89 0.31
N TYR A 5 1.65 6.20 1.44
CA TYR A 5 1.27 6.73 2.76
C TYR A 5 2.11 7.93 3.18
N LEU A 6 3.43 7.89 3.00
CA LEU A 6 4.32 9.00 3.35
C LEU A 6 4.05 10.24 2.52
N ILE A 7 3.84 10.05 1.21
CA ILE A 7 3.50 11.14 0.29
C ILE A 7 2.13 11.73 0.67
N GLY A 8 1.12 10.89 0.92
CA GLY A 8 -0.19 11.35 1.36
C GLY A 8 -0.15 12.13 2.68
N ALA A 9 0.58 11.62 3.67
CA ALA A 9 0.77 12.29 4.94
C ALA A 9 1.49 13.64 4.78
N ALA A 10 2.49 13.73 3.90
CA ALA A 10 3.18 14.97 3.59
C ALA A 10 2.24 15.99 2.93
N PHE A 11 1.42 15.59 1.94
CA PHE A 11 0.43 16.49 1.32
C PHE A 11 -0.60 17.01 2.33
N TYR A 12 -1.08 16.14 3.22
CA TYR A 12 -2.00 16.52 4.29
C TYR A 12 -1.37 17.49 5.30
N ALA A 13 -0.17 17.18 5.80
CA ALA A 13 0.51 18.00 6.80
C ALA A 13 0.96 19.35 6.26
N LEU A 14 1.44 19.39 5.02
CA LEU A 14 1.97 20.62 4.41
C LEU A 14 0.89 21.51 3.79
N ARG A 15 -0.38 21.04 3.74
CA ARG A 15 -1.50 21.75 3.11
C ARG A 15 -1.14 22.20 1.69
N VAL A 16 -0.58 21.28 0.91
CA VAL A 16 -0.27 21.50 -0.51
C VAL A 16 -1.39 20.84 -1.31
N PRO A 17 -1.97 21.51 -2.34
CA PRO A 17 -1.56 22.73 -3.02
C PRO A 17 -2.24 24.03 -2.55
N GLU A 18 -3.19 23.96 -1.60
CA GLU A 18 -3.95 25.11 -1.08
C GLU A 18 -3.06 26.24 -0.53
N ARG A 19 -1.84 25.92 -0.06
CA ARG A 19 -0.83 26.90 0.34
C ARG A 19 -0.24 27.73 -0.83
N PHE A 20 -0.18 27.18 -2.04
CA PHE A 20 0.44 27.84 -3.20
C PHE A 20 -0.56 28.58 -4.09
N PHE A 21 -1.84 28.18 -4.06
CA PHE A 21 -2.90 28.83 -4.85
C PHE A 21 -4.14 29.12 -3.97
N PRO A 22 -4.09 30.19 -3.15
CA PRO A 22 -5.23 30.57 -2.31
C PRO A 22 -6.46 30.87 -3.18
N GLY A 23 -7.58 30.20 -2.91
CA GLY A 23 -8.88 30.43 -3.57
C GLY A 23 -9.12 29.72 -4.91
N LYS A 24 -8.17 28.93 -5.44
CA LYS A 24 -8.36 28.15 -6.68
C LYS A 24 -8.61 26.66 -6.46
N CYS A 25 -8.31 26.14 -5.25
CA CYS A 25 -8.44 24.73 -4.89
C CYS A 25 -9.56 24.47 -3.87
N ASP A 26 -10.54 25.37 -3.74
CA ASP A 26 -11.60 25.26 -2.73
C ASP A 26 -12.64 24.16 -3.04
N ILE A 27 -12.82 23.81 -4.32
CA ILE A 27 -13.80 22.80 -4.75
C ILE A 27 -13.12 21.52 -5.24
N TRP A 28 -11.94 21.64 -5.88
CA TRP A 28 -11.20 20.53 -6.47
C TRP A 28 -9.72 20.58 -6.07
N PHE A 29 -9.13 19.42 -5.76
CA PHE A 29 -7.70 19.24 -5.43
C PHE A 29 -7.25 19.87 -4.10
N HIS A 30 -8.13 19.93 -3.11
CA HIS A 30 -7.70 20.27 -1.75
C HIS A 30 -6.84 19.14 -1.15
N SER A 31 -5.98 19.48 -0.20
CA SER A 31 -4.97 18.56 0.38
C SER A 31 -5.58 17.24 0.89
N HIS A 32 -6.74 17.34 1.56
CA HIS A 32 -7.46 16.18 2.08
C HIS A 32 -8.07 15.30 0.96
N GLN A 33 -8.45 15.85 -0.19
CA GLN A 33 -8.92 15.06 -1.35
C GLN A 33 -7.76 14.26 -1.95
N ILE A 34 -6.60 14.90 -2.10
CA ILE A 34 -5.38 14.25 -2.61
C ILE A 34 -4.94 13.14 -1.65
N PHE A 35 -5.04 13.38 -0.34
CA PHE A 35 -4.80 12.36 0.67
C PHE A 35 -5.71 11.14 0.48
N HIS A 36 -7.03 11.33 0.35
CA HIS A 36 -7.98 10.23 0.12
C HIS A 36 -7.67 9.44 -1.15
N VAL A 37 -7.34 10.12 -2.26
CA VAL A 37 -6.95 9.46 -3.50
C VAL A 37 -5.68 8.60 -3.31
N LEU A 38 -4.68 9.12 -2.60
CA LEU A 38 -3.45 8.37 -2.31
C LEU A 38 -3.68 7.18 -1.39
N VAL A 39 -4.61 7.28 -0.43
CA VAL A 39 -5.01 6.16 0.44
C VAL A 39 -5.71 5.06 -0.37
N ILE A 40 -6.61 5.41 -1.28
CA ILE A 40 -7.27 4.43 -2.16
C ILE A 40 -6.24 3.76 -3.09
N ALA A 41 -5.32 4.53 -3.67
CA ALA A 41 -4.23 3.98 -4.48
C ALA A 41 -3.34 3.03 -3.66
N ALA A 42 -3.03 3.37 -2.40
CA ALA A 42 -2.30 2.48 -1.51
C ALA A 42 -3.08 1.19 -1.24
N ALA A 43 -4.38 1.26 -0.96
CA ALA A 43 -5.21 0.09 -0.77
C ALA A 43 -5.23 -0.84 -2.00
N PHE A 44 -5.28 -0.26 -3.20
CA PHE A 44 -5.22 -1.03 -4.45
C PHE A 44 -3.88 -1.73 -4.64
N VAL A 45 -2.76 -1.04 -4.40
CA VAL A 45 -1.41 -1.64 -4.45
C VAL A 45 -1.28 -2.75 -3.39
N HIS A 46 -1.90 -2.58 -2.22
CA HIS A 46 -1.92 -3.61 -1.18
C HIS A 46 -2.62 -4.87 -1.66
N TYR A 47 -3.84 -4.68 -2.18
CA TYR A 47 -4.69 -5.75 -2.65
C TYR A 47 -4.02 -6.51 -3.78
N HIS A 48 -3.41 -5.81 -4.73
CA HIS A 48 -2.63 -6.43 -5.81
C HIS A 48 -1.48 -7.28 -5.26
N GLY A 49 -0.67 -6.73 -4.33
CA GLY A 49 0.44 -7.48 -3.74
C GLY A 49 0.00 -8.74 -2.97
N ILE A 50 -1.08 -8.65 -2.20
CA ILE A 50 -1.62 -9.81 -1.47
C ILE A 50 -2.23 -10.83 -2.43
N SER A 51 -2.93 -10.38 -3.48
CA SER A 51 -3.54 -11.26 -4.47
C SER A 51 -2.48 -12.04 -5.24
N GLU A 52 -1.40 -11.40 -5.67
CA GLU A 52 -0.26 -12.07 -6.30
C GLU A 52 0.38 -13.09 -5.35
N MET A 53 0.58 -12.73 -4.07
CA MET A 53 1.12 -13.67 -3.07
C MET A 53 0.17 -14.85 -2.83
N ALA A 54 -1.14 -14.62 -2.85
CA ALA A 54 -2.13 -15.67 -2.70
C ALA A 54 -2.16 -16.60 -3.91
N VAL A 55 -2.15 -16.06 -5.13
CA VAL A 55 -2.06 -16.83 -6.37
C VAL A 55 -0.76 -17.64 -6.39
N TYR A 56 0.36 -17.03 -6.04
CA TYR A 56 1.65 -17.74 -5.93
C TYR A 56 1.54 -18.92 -4.96
N ARG A 57 1.02 -18.72 -3.75
CA ARG A 57 0.83 -19.80 -2.77
C ARG A 57 -0.11 -20.90 -3.24
N LEU A 58 -1.16 -20.57 -3.98
CA LEU A 58 -2.12 -21.55 -4.51
C LEU A 58 -1.56 -22.29 -5.74
N SER A 59 -0.67 -21.66 -6.49
CA SER A 59 0.02 -22.27 -7.63
C SER A 59 1.18 -23.19 -7.24
N MET A 60 1.69 -23.03 -6.01
CA MET A 60 2.66 -23.96 -5.45
C MET A 60 1.93 -25.09 -4.76
N ASP A 61 2.08 -26.32 -5.28
CA ASP A 61 1.74 -27.51 -4.51
C ASP A 61 2.59 -27.54 -3.23
N THR A 62 1.98 -28.04 -2.17
CA THR A 62 2.46 -28.14 -0.78
C THR A 62 3.96 -27.98 -0.56
N CYS A 63 4.34 -27.20 0.45
CA CYS A 63 5.68 -27.28 1.02
C CYS A 63 5.88 -28.73 1.51
N SER A 64 6.62 -29.57 0.77
CA SER A 64 6.98 -30.90 1.28
C SER A 64 7.79 -30.67 2.54
N ALA A 65 7.27 -31.15 3.67
CA ALA A 65 8.02 -31.25 4.92
C ALA A 65 9.14 -32.32 4.84
N GLU A 66 9.60 -32.67 3.63
CA GLU A 66 10.65 -33.64 3.35
C GLU A 66 12.03 -32.99 3.29
N ASP A 67 12.11 -31.65 3.29
CA ASP A 67 13.36 -30.90 3.46
C ASP A 67 13.65 -30.51 4.92
N ALA A 68 12.79 -30.93 5.87
CA ALA A 68 13.14 -30.83 7.29
C ALA A 68 14.29 -31.82 7.54
N PRO A 69 15.47 -31.38 8.01
CA PRO A 69 16.50 -32.31 8.45
C PRO A 69 15.86 -33.24 9.47
N ILE A 70 15.98 -34.54 9.27
CA ILE A 70 15.63 -35.55 10.26
C ILE A 70 16.62 -35.38 11.41
N ASP A 71 16.37 -34.39 12.27
CA ASP A 71 17.14 -34.17 13.47
C ASP A 71 16.44 -34.90 14.62
N PHE A 72 16.99 -36.08 14.88
CA PHE A 72 16.99 -36.87 16.11
C PHE A 72 15.78 -37.77 16.40
N GLU A 73 15.96 -39.00 15.92
CA GLU A 73 15.73 -40.23 16.69
C GLU A 73 16.21 -40.06 18.15
N TYR A 74 15.26 -40.02 19.11
CA TYR A 74 15.33 -40.61 20.45
C TYR A 74 13.95 -40.66 21.11
#